data_AF-A0A1G3XYK6-F1
#
_entry.id   AF-A0A1G3XYK6-F1
#
_cell.length_a   1.000
_cell.length_b   1.000
_cell.length_c   1.000
_cell.angle_alpha   90.00
_cell.angle_beta   90.00
_cell.angle_gamma   90.00
#
_symmetry.space_group_name_H-M   'P 1'
#
loop_
_entity.id
_entity.type
_entity.pdbx_description
1 polymer ?
#
loop_
_entity_poly.entity_id
_entity_poly.type
_entity_poly.pdbx_seq_one_letter_code
_entity_poly.pdbx_strand_id
1 'polypeptide(L)'
;MDDTTYIANYNYALSYLKLNQKEAAIEALKRALSQIPSKEKHGDNVIYLSILSTLAFLVIESKDFTSVAQYVEEGLAVNKNHADLLFMKSLLLLDMRRFDEVLESIVHYLLSLEEMDSERFHYKYAHEGALNEVYNNILPTACKYAFEFSRIKEITEQLCKVTQSERFKKAFEVMGKTDRVRVEGEN
;
A
#
# COMPACT_ATOMS: atom_id res chain seq x y z
N MET A 1 35.37 -3.48 -7.28
CA MET A 1 33.96 -3.90 -7.39
C MET A 1 33.25 -3.16 -6.28
N ASP A 2 32.63 -2.04 -6.62
CA ASP A 2 31.88 -1.24 -5.64
C ASP A 2 30.47 -1.83 -5.63
N ASP A 3 30.30 -2.93 -4.88
CA ASP A 3 28.96 -3.43 -4.57
C ASP A 3 28.23 -2.26 -3.89
N THR A 4 27.24 -1.70 -4.60
CA THR A 4 26.64 -0.40 -4.29
C THR A 4 26.24 -0.37 -2.83
N THR A 5 26.84 0.52 -2.04
CA THR A 5 26.82 0.47 -0.56
C THR A 5 25.40 0.39 0.03
N TYR A 6 24.40 0.92 -0.68
CA TYR A 6 23.00 0.83 -0.27
C TYR A 6 22.43 -0.61 -0.34
N ILE A 7 22.89 -1.45 -1.26
CA ILE A 7 22.47 -2.85 -1.38
C ILE A 7 22.92 -3.65 -0.16
N ALA A 8 24.16 -3.43 0.30
CA ALA A 8 24.67 -4.05 1.53
C ALA A 8 23.83 -3.63 2.75
N ASN A 9 23.55 -2.33 2.91
CA ASN A 9 22.70 -1.83 3.99
C ASN A 9 21.26 -2.36 3.90
N TYR A 10 20.71 -2.48 2.69
CA TYR A 10 19.41 -3.12 2.48
C TYR A 10 19.42 -4.59 2.94
N ASN A 11 20.43 -5.36 2.55
CA ASN A 11 20.57 -6.76 2.97
C ASN A 11 20.76 -6.92 4.49
N TYR A 12 21.48 -5.99 5.14
CA TYR A 12 21.55 -5.94 6.60
C TYR A 12 20.19 -5.67 7.22
N ALA A 13 19.42 -4.71 6.68
CA ALA A 13 18.06 -4.46 7.16
C ALA A 13 17.17 -5.70 7.07
N LEU A 14 17.22 -6.44 5.95
CA LEU A 14 16.48 -7.70 5.81
C LEU A 14 16.91 -8.74 6.85
N SER A 15 18.20 -8.78 7.19
CA SER A 15 18.71 -9.68 8.23
C SER A 15 18.22 -9.27 9.63
N TYR A 16 18.21 -7.97 9.94
CA TYR A 16 17.65 -7.44 11.18
C TYR A 16 16.15 -7.73 11.31
N LEU A 17 15.38 -7.59 10.23
CA LEU A 17 13.96 -7.94 10.22
C LEU A 17 13.72 -9.42 10.53
N LYS A 18 14.53 -10.34 9.97
CA LYS A 18 14.45 -11.77 10.29
C LYS A 18 14.73 -12.07 11.76
N LEU A 19 15.53 -11.24 12.42
CA LEU A 19 15.85 -11.33 13.85
C LEU A 19 14.90 -10.51 14.74
N ASN A 20 13.82 -9.95 14.16
CA ASN A 20 12.86 -9.07 14.84
C ASN A 20 13.51 -7.83 15.49
N GLN A 21 14.61 -7.34 14.93
CA GLN A 21 15.32 -6.14 15.38
C GLN A 21 14.86 -4.93 14.55
N LYS A 22 13.64 -4.45 14.81
CA LYS A 22 12.98 -3.41 13.99
C LYS A 22 13.78 -2.11 13.94
N GLU A 23 14.31 -1.63 15.06
CA GLU A 23 15.03 -0.35 15.15
C GLU A 23 16.33 -0.39 14.33
N ALA A 24 17.07 -1.50 14.42
CA ALA A 24 18.29 -1.71 13.64
C ALA A 24 17.97 -1.80 12.14
N ALA A 25 16.85 -2.43 11.76
CA ALA A 25 16.39 -2.47 10.38
C ALA A 25 16.05 -1.08 9.84
N ILE A 26 15.33 -0.25 10.62
CA ILE A 26 15.00 1.12 10.23
C ILE A 26 16.27 1.93 9.97
N GLU A 27 17.25 1.85 10.88
CA GLU A 27 18.51 2.58 10.73
C GLU A 27 19.29 2.14 9.48
N ALA A 28 19.38 0.83 9.25
CA ALA A 28 20.03 0.28 8.06
C ALA A 28 19.30 0.71 6.76
N LEU A 29 17.97 0.72 6.74
CA LEU A 29 17.19 1.18 5.58
C LEU A 29 17.36 2.68 5.32
N LYS A 30 17.39 3.52 6.36
CA LYS A 30 17.64 4.97 6.22
C LYS A 30 19.03 5.24 5.63
N ARG A 31 20.05 4.48 6.07
CA ARG A 31 21.40 4.54 5.49
C ARG A 31 21.42 4.06 4.04
N ALA A 32 20.70 3.00 3.71
CA ALA A 32 20.56 2.55 2.34
C ALA A 32 19.94 3.66 1.48
N LEU A 33 18.80 4.21 1.89
CA LEU A 33 18.08 5.24 1.15
C LEU A 33 18.93 6.49 0.87
N SER A 34 19.73 6.95 1.85
CA SER A 34 20.59 8.12 1.68
C SER A 34 21.77 7.91 0.74
N GLN A 35 22.14 6.65 0.48
CA GLN A 35 23.24 6.26 -0.41
C GLN A 35 22.78 5.98 -1.84
N ILE A 36 21.48 5.89 -2.11
CA ILE A 36 20.96 5.63 -3.46
C ILE A 36 21.25 6.84 -4.36
N PRO A 37 22.02 6.66 -5.46
CA PRO A 37 22.27 7.74 -6.40
C PRO A 37 20.96 8.26 -7.03
N SER A 38 20.87 9.57 -7.29
CA SER A 38 19.65 10.16 -7.88
C SER A 38 19.21 9.49 -9.19
N LYS A 39 20.17 9.02 -10.00
CA LYS A 39 19.89 8.29 -11.26
C LYS A 39 19.24 6.92 -11.04
N GLU A 40 19.30 6.36 -9.84
CA GLU A 40 18.73 5.05 -9.47
C GLU A 40 17.41 5.19 -8.70
N LYS A 41 16.97 6.43 -8.43
CA LYS A 41 15.67 6.75 -7.85
C LYS A 41 14.58 6.81 -8.92
N HIS A 42 14.23 5.66 -9.48
CA HIS A 42 13.22 5.54 -10.54
C HIS A 42 12.35 4.30 -10.34
N GLY A 43 11.21 4.24 -11.05
CA GLY A 43 10.19 3.19 -10.89
C GLY A 43 10.68 1.77 -11.17
N ASP A 44 11.78 1.63 -11.90
CA ASP A 44 12.37 0.34 -12.22
C ASP A 44 13.31 -0.26 -11.14
N ASN A 45 13.67 0.51 -10.12
CA ASN A 45 14.61 0.04 -9.10
C ASN A 45 13.87 -0.65 -7.96
N VAL A 46 13.87 -1.99 -7.99
CA VAL A 46 13.19 -2.84 -7.01
C VAL A 46 13.70 -2.59 -5.58
N ILE A 47 15.01 -2.42 -5.39
CA ILE A 47 15.57 -2.21 -4.04
C ILE A 47 15.17 -0.85 -3.50
N TYR A 48 15.21 0.19 -4.32
CA TYR A 48 14.77 1.53 -3.92
C TYR A 48 13.31 1.53 -3.46
N LEU A 49 12.41 1.00 -4.27
CA LEU A 49 10.98 0.92 -3.93
C LEU A 49 10.72 0.01 -2.73
N SER A 50 11.48 -1.09 -2.59
CA SER A 50 11.43 -1.96 -1.42
C SER A 50 11.88 -1.26 -0.14
N ILE A 51 12.90 -0.39 -0.22
CA ILE A 51 13.35 0.40 0.94
C ILE A 51 12.24 1.36 1.37
N LEU A 52 11.63 2.09 0.43
CA LEU A 52 10.55 3.02 0.72
C LEU A 52 9.33 2.32 1.33
N SER A 53 8.85 1.23 0.72
CA SER A 53 7.68 0.50 1.23
C SER A 53 7.94 -0.11 2.61
N THR A 54 9.15 -0.62 2.84
CA THR A 54 9.53 -1.21 4.14
C THR A 54 9.68 -0.14 5.22
N LEU A 55 10.26 1.01 4.90
CA LEU A 55 10.35 2.13 5.84
C LEU A 55 8.97 2.64 6.21
N ALA A 56 8.08 2.86 5.23
CA ALA A 56 6.70 3.27 5.47
C ALA A 56 5.99 2.30 6.43
N PHE A 57 6.14 1.00 6.22
CA PHE A 57 5.58 -0.02 7.12
C PHE A 57 6.15 0.06 8.54
N LEU A 58 7.47 0.14 8.68
CA LEU A 58 8.09 0.08 10.01
C LEU A 58 7.80 1.31 10.86
N VAL A 59 7.55 2.48 10.25
CA VAL A 59 7.33 3.74 10.97
C VAL A 59 5.85 4.11 11.13
N ILE A 60 4.92 3.40 10.47
CA ILE A 60 3.48 3.63 10.68
C ILE A 60 3.05 3.27 12.11
N GLU A 61 3.66 2.24 12.71
CA GLU A 61 3.38 1.81 14.09
C GLU A 61 3.69 2.93 15.11
N SER A 62 4.70 3.75 14.84
CA SER A 62 5.05 4.91 15.68
C SER A 62 4.20 6.15 15.40
N LYS A 63 3.20 6.07 14.52
CA LYS A 63 2.33 7.17 14.09
C LYS A 63 3.09 8.39 13.56
N ASP A 64 4.29 8.18 13.01
CA ASP A 64 5.03 9.22 12.32
C ASP A 64 4.48 9.38 10.90
N PHE A 65 3.27 9.94 10.81
CA PHE A 65 2.53 10.10 9.56
C PHE A 65 3.27 10.95 8.53
N THR A 66 4.11 11.89 8.98
CA THR A 66 4.94 12.71 8.10
C THR A 66 5.97 11.85 7.37
N SER A 67 6.71 11.01 8.08
CA SER A 67 7.68 10.10 7.46
C SER A 67 6.99 9.08 6.56
N VAL A 68 5.86 8.50 6.99
CA VAL A 68 5.09 7.56 6.15
C VAL A 68 4.66 8.23 4.84
N ALA A 69 4.07 9.43 4.92
CA ALA A 69 3.65 10.19 3.76
C ALA A 69 4.83 10.46 2.81
N GLN A 70 5.97 10.89 3.34
CA GLN A 70 7.16 11.15 2.53
C GLN A 70 7.61 9.92 1.74
N TYR A 71 7.72 8.74 2.38
CA TYR A 71 8.15 7.52 1.69
C TYR A 71 7.12 7.04 0.66
N VAL A 72 5.83 7.12 1.00
CA VAL A 72 4.72 6.74 0.13
C VAL A 72 4.66 7.64 -1.11
N GLU A 73 4.73 8.96 -0.92
CA GLU A 73 4.71 9.94 -2.01
C GLU A 73 5.95 9.83 -2.90
N GLU A 74 7.15 9.70 -2.32
CA GLU A 74 8.39 9.52 -3.06
C GLU A 74 8.33 8.27 -3.96
N GLY A 75 7.84 7.15 -3.44
CA GLY A 75 7.75 5.90 -4.21
C GLY A 75 6.66 5.93 -5.27
N LEU A 76 5.47 6.44 -4.95
CA LEU A 76 4.35 6.54 -5.90
C LEU A 76 4.60 7.59 -7.00
N ALA A 77 5.47 8.58 -6.75
CA ALA A 77 5.87 9.53 -7.78
C ALA A 77 6.63 8.86 -8.94
N VAL A 78 7.40 7.80 -8.67
CA VAL A 78 8.19 7.08 -9.68
C VAL A 78 7.54 5.76 -10.13
N ASN A 79 6.68 5.15 -9.32
CA ASN A 79 5.85 4.02 -9.69
C ASN A 79 4.44 4.15 -9.08
N LYS A 80 3.50 4.68 -9.88
CA LYS A 80 2.12 4.97 -9.45
C LYS A 80 1.31 3.72 -9.10
N ASN A 81 1.71 2.56 -9.62
CA ASN A 81 1.00 1.30 -9.44
C ASN A 81 1.72 0.36 -8.45
N HIS A 82 2.66 0.85 -7.64
CA HIS A 82 3.40 -0.01 -6.72
C HIS A 82 2.49 -0.49 -5.58
N ALA A 83 2.10 -1.77 -5.60
CA ALA A 83 1.07 -2.33 -4.74
C ALA A 83 1.33 -2.11 -3.24
N ASP A 84 2.55 -2.39 -2.76
CA ASP A 84 2.85 -2.22 -1.33
C ASP A 84 2.75 -0.76 -0.87
N LEU A 85 3.07 0.20 -1.75
CA LEU A 85 3.01 1.62 -1.41
C LEU A 85 1.57 2.13 -1.45
N LEU A 86 0.74 1.61 -2.35
CA LEU A 86 -0.71 1.87 -2.37
C LEU A 86 -1.40 1.28 -1.14
N PHE A 87 -0.98 0.10 -0.69
CA PHE A 87 -1.44 -0.47 0.57
C PHE A 87 -1.05 0.42 1.76
N MET A 88 0.21 0.84 1.85
CA MET A 88 0.66 1.77 2.90
C MET A 88 -0.06 3.12 2.86
N LYS A 89 -0.34 3.65 1.66
CA LYS A 89 -1.15 4.86 1.47
C LYS A 89 -2.55 4.68 2.06
N SER A 90 -3.20 3.54 1.83
CA SER A 90 -4.54 3.28 2.35
C SER A 90 -4.58 3.25 3.89
N LEU A 91 -3.56 2.68 4.53
CA LEU A 91 -3.44 2.69 6.00
C LEU A 91 -3.23 4.10 6.55
N LEU A 92 -2.31 4.87 5.95
CA LEU A 92 -2.06 6.26 6.34
C LEU A 92 -3.34 7.10 6.24
N LEU A 93 -4.05 6.99 5.12
CA LEU A 93 -5.29 7.75 4.89
C LEU A 93 -6.40 7.34 5.86
N LEU A 94 -6.47 6.05 6.23
CA LEU A 94 -7.43 5.55 7.21
C LEU A 94 -7.19 6.17 8.59
N ASP A 95 -5.94 6.20 9.05
CA ASP A 95 -5.55 6.85 10.30
C ASP A 95 -5.83 8.36 10.28
N MET A 96 -5.64 9.00 9.12
CA MET A 96 -6.00 10.41 8.89
C MET A 96 -7.50 10.65 8.68
N ARG A 97 -8.33 9.60 8.66
CA ARG A 97 -9.79 9.65 8.41
C ARG A 97 -10.18 10.29 7.06
N ARG A 98 -9.31 10.16 6.05
CA ARG A 98 -9.55 10.64 4.68
C ARG A 98 -10.25 9.54 3.85
N PHE A 99 -11.50 9.24 4.20
CA PHE A 99 -12.17 8.00 3.78
C PHE A 99 -12.41 7.86 2.27
N ASP A 100 -12.71 8.95 1.56
CA ASP A 100 -12.87 8.91 0.09
C ASP A 100 -11.56 8.46 -0.58
N GLU A 101 -10.44 9.01 -0.12
CA GLU A 101 -9.12 8.67 -0.65
C GLU A 101 -8.65 7.27 -0.23
N VAL A 102 -9.11 6.77 0.93
CA VAL A 102 -8.90 5.35 1.29
C VAL A 102 -9.53 4.47 0.23
N LEU A 103 -10.79 4.74 -0.16
CA LEU A 103 -11.48 3.94 -1.17
C LEU A 103 -10.77 4.00 -2.52
N GLU A 104 -10.35 5.19 -2.97
CA GLU A 104 -9.55 5.36 -4.20
C GLU A 104 -8.23 4.57 -4.12
N SER A 105 -7.50 4.69 -3.01
CA SER A 105 -6.22 4.00 -2.81
C SER A 105 -6.40 2.48 -2.80
N ILE A 106 -7.48 1.96 -2.22
CA ILE A 106 -7.80 0.52 -2.24
C ILE A 106 -8.14 0.06 -3.65
N VAL A 107 -8.90 0.82 -4.44
CA VAL A 107 -9.18 0.47 -5.84
C VAL A 107 -7.89 0.38 -6.66
N HIS A 108 -7.00 1.37 -6.51
CA HIS A 108 -5.68 1.33 -7.18
C HIS A 108 -4.82 0.17 -6.70
N TYR A 109 -4.81 -0.11 -5.40
CA TYR A 109 -4.10 -1.25 -4.84
C TYR A 109 -4.59 -2.57 -5.44
N LEU A 110 -5.89 -2.81 -5.47
CA LEU A 110 -6.45 -4.03 -6.05
C LEU A 110 -6.13 -4.15 -7.55
N LEU A 111 -6.16 -3.03 -8.28
CA LEU A 111 -5.79 -3.00 -9.69
C LEU A 111 -4.31 -3.36 -9.89
N SER A 112 -3.40 -2.83 -9.06
CA SER A 112 -1.97 -3.15 -9.17
C SER A 112 -1.67 -4.64 -8.96
N LEU A 113 -2.49 -5.35 -8.18
CA LEU A 113 -2.32 -6.79 -7.97
C LEU A 113 -2.76 -7.63 -9.17
N GLU A 114 -3.45 -7.04 -10.14
CA GLU A 114 -3.79 -7.69 -11.42
C GLU A 114 -2.69 -7.50 -12.48
N GLU A 115 -1.73 -6.60 -12.25
CA GLU A 115 -0.65 -6.32 -13.19
C GLU A 115 0.49 -7.37 -13.08
N MET A 116 1.23 -7.58 -14.19
CA MET A 116 2.32 -8.57 -14.27
C MET A 116 3.57 -8.20 -13.47
N ASP A 117 3.61 -7.01 -12.86
CA ASP A 117 4.78 -6.51 -12.13
C ASP A 117 5.01 -7.22 -10.78
N SER A 118 4.03 -8.01 -10.32
CA SER A 118 4.14 -8.84 -9.12
C SER A 118 5.32 -9.82 -9.15
N GLU A 119 5.69 -10.35 -10.33
CA GLU A 119 6.87 -11.21 -10.50
C GLU A 119 8.18 -10.45 -10.25
N ARG A 120 8.17 -9.14 -10.50
CA ARG A 120 9.35 -8.27 -10.37
C ARG A 120 9.53 -7.74 -8.96
N PHE A 121 8.46 -7.29 -8.31
CA PHE A 121 8.54 -6.54 -7.06
C PHE A 121 8.36 -7.38 -5.79
N HIS A 122 7.99 -8.66 -5.89
CA HIS A 122 7.79 -9.55 -4.74
C HIS A 122 7.01 -8.87 -3.60
N TYR A 123 5.86 -8.30 -3.94
CA TYR A 123 5.04 -7.49 -3.04
C TYR A 123 4.74 -8.18 -1.72
N LYS A 124 5.03 -7.49 -0.62
CA LYS A 124 4.81 -7.99 0.74
C LYS A 124 3.33 -8.07 1.09
N TYR A 125 2.49 -7.23 0.48
CA TYR A 125 1.06 -7.19 0.80
C TYR A 125 0.20 -7.91 -0.24
N ALA A 126 0.77 -8.56 -1.26
CA ALA A 126 -0.01 -9.31 -2.25
C ALA A 126 -0.62 -10.65 -1.74
N HIS A 127 -0.52 -10.95 -0.44
CA HIS A 127 -0.99 -12.21 0.16
C HIS A 127 -2.40 -12.10 0.76
N GLU A 128 -3.01 -13.26 1.04
CA GLU A 128 -4.39 -13.36 1.55
C GLU A 128 -4.61 -12.59 2.86
N GLY A 129 -3.66 -12.62 3.80
CA GLY A 129 -3.75 -11.87 5.06
C GLY A 129 -3.98 -10.35 4.87
N ALA A 130 -3.26 -9.70 3.95
CA ALA A 130 -3.42 -8.29 3.67
C ALA A 130 -4.73 -8.01 2.92
N LEU A 131 -5.14 -8.91 2.03
CA LEU A 131 -6.46 -8.82 1.40
C LEU A 131 -7.59 -8.97 2.42
N ASN A 132 -7.44 -9.84 3.42
CA ASN A 132 -8.41 -9.97 4.50
C ASN A 132 -8.49 -8.70 5.36
N GLU A 133 -7.36 -8.04 5.63
CA GLU A 133 -7.34 -6.72 6.27
C GLU A 133 -8.11 -5.69 5.44
N VAL A 134 -7.91 -5.67 4.12
CA VAL A 134 -8.67 -4.79 3.22
C VAL A 134 -10.16 -5.07 3.30
N TYR A 135 -10.59 -6.32 3.10
CA TYR A 135 -12.01 -6.65 2.95
C TYR A 135 -12.79 -6.63 4.26
N ASN A 136 -12.14 -6.92 5.38
CA ASN A 136 -12.83 -7.05 6.67
C ASN A 136 -12.75 -5.77 7.51
N ASN A 137 -11.71 -4.95 7.30
CA ASN A 137 -11.44 -3.79 8.15
C ASN A 137 -11.39 -2.49 7.34
N ILE A 138 -10.38 -2.30 6.48
CA ILE A 138 -10.11 -1.00 5.83
C ILE A 138 -11.29 -0.56 4.96
N LEU A 139 -11.74 -1.46 4.07
CA LEU A 139 -12.78 -1.16 3.09
C LEU A 139 -14.14 -0.91 3.78
N PRO A 140 -14.67 -1.78 4.67
CA PRO A 140 -15.92 -1.49 5.39
C PRO A 140 -15.89 -0.17 6.18
N THR A 141 -14.77 0.13 6.85
CA THR A 141 -14.63 1.37 7.62
C THR A 141 -14.70 2.58 6.69
N ALA A 142 -13.93 2.59 5.60
CA ALA A 142 -13.96 3.68 4.63
C ALA A 142 -15.34 3.81 3.96
N CYS A 143 -15.96 2.69 3.56
CA CYS A 143 -17.29 2.66 2.98
C CYS A 143 -18.36 3.26 3.90
N LYS A 144 -18.21 3.17 5.22
CA LYS A 144 -19.17 3.74 6.18
C LYS A 144 -19.12 5.27 6.24
N TYR A 145 -17.95 5.87 6.00
CA TYR A 145 -17.72 7.29 6.26
C TYR A 145 -17.38 8.12 5.01
N ALA A 146 -17.11 7.48 3.87
CA ALA A 146 -16.87 8.15 2.60
C ALA A 146 -18.11 8.93 2.13
N PHE A 147 -17.88 10.12 1.59
CA PHE A 147 -18.88 11.00 0.98
C PHE A 147 -19.15 10.59 -0.47
N GLU A 148 -18.10 10.30 -1.24
CA GLU A 148 -18.16 9.88 -2.65
C GLU A 148 -18.37 8.36 -2.82
N PHE A 149 -18.92 7.70 -1.80
CA PHE A 149 -19.06 6.24 -1.76
C PHE A 149 -19.77 5.67 -3.00
N SER A 150 -20.91 6.24 -3.39
CA SER A 150 -21.69 5.74 -4.54
C SER A 150 -20.89 5.76 -5.83
N ARG A 151 -20.15 6.84 -6.07
CA ARG A 151 -19.30 6.99 -7.26
C ARG A 151 -18.18 5.95 -7.27
N ILE A 152 -17.50 5.73 -6.13
CA ILE A 152 -16.40 4.78 -6.07
C ILE A 152 -16.90 3.33 -6.16
N LYS A 153 -18.09 3.04 -5.63
CA LYS A 153 -18.77 1.76 -5.80
C LYS A 153 -19.09 1.46 -7.28
N GLU A 154 -19.58 2.44 -8.03
CA GLU A 154 -19.82 2.30 -9.48
C GLU A 154 -18.54 2.01 -10.26
N ILE A 155 -17.44 2.72 -9.95
CA ILE A 155 -16.12 2.46 -10.54
C ILE A 155 -15.68 1.02 -10.23
N THR A 156 -15.85 0.57 -8.99
CA THR A 156 -15.50 -0.79 -8.56
C THR A 156 -16.32 -1.84 -9.31
N GLU A 157 -17.60 -1.59 -9.56
CA GLU A 157 -18.45 -2.46 -10.38
C GLU A 157 -17.97 -2.54 -11.84
N GLN A 158 -17.60 -1.41 -12.44
CA GLN A 158 -17.06 -1.38 -13.80
C GLN A 158 -15.75 -2.16 -13.90
N LEU A 159 -14.84 -1.98 -12.94
CA LEU A 159 -13.57 -2.72 -12.88
C LEU A 159 -13.79 -4.22 -12.67
N CYS A 160 -14.78 -4.62 -11.87
CA CYS A 160 -15.19 -6.01 -11.74
C CYS A 160 -15.59 -6.63 -13.09
N LYS A 161 -16.37 -5.90 -13.91
CA LYS A 161 -16.82 -6.35 -15.24
C LYS A 161 -15.65 -6.45 -16.24
N VAL A 162 -14.74 -5.49 -16.23
CA VAL A 162 -13.62 -5.40 -17.17
C VAL A 162 -12.52 -6.42 -16.84
N THR A 163 -12.13 -6.51 -15.57
CA THR A 163 -11.01 -7.37 -15.14
C THR A 163 -11.44 -8.82 -14.93
N GLN A 164 -12.72 -9.07 -14.67
CA GLN A 164 -13.25 -10.35 -14.18
C GLN A 164 -12.57 -10.86 -12.90
N SER A 165 -11.82 -10.00 -12.20
CA SER A 165 -11.03 -10.35 -11.02
C SER A 165 -11.91 -10.70 -9.83
N GLU A 166 -11.58 -11.82 -9.18
CA GLU A 166 -12.20 -12.22 -7.90
C GLU A 166 -11.95 -11.19 -6.80
N ARG A 167 -10.85 -10.43 -6.86
CA ARG A 167 -10.55 -9.38 -5.89
C ARG A 167 -11.55 -8.24 -6.00
N PHE A 168 -11.83 -7.78 -7.23
CA PHE A 168 -12.83 -6.74 -7.47
C PHE A 168 -14.26 -7.22 -7.18
N LYS A 169 -14.60 -8.48 -7.48
CA LYS A 169 -15.89 -9.07 -7.08
C LYS A 169 -16.07 -8.99 -5.56
N LYS A 170 -15.09 -9.46 -4.79
CA LYS A 170 -15.14 -9.44 -3.32
C LYS A 170 -15.20 -8.01 -2.76
N ALA A 171 -14.44 -7.06 -3.34
CA ALA A 171 -14.52 -5.65 -2.95
C ALA A 171 -15.93 -5.07 -3.17
N PHE A 172 -16.53 -5.31 -4.34
CA PHE A 172 -17.86 -4.83 -4.67
C PHE A 172 -18.94 -5.44 -3.76
N GLU A 173 -18.83 -6.73 -3.42
CA GLU A 173 -19.73 -7.39 -2.46
C GLU A 173 -19.66 -6.75 -1.07
N VAL A 174 -18.45 -6.44 -0.58
CA VAL A 174 -18.24 -5.76 0.70
C VAL A 174 -18.88 -4.37 0.67
N MET A 175 -18.59 -3.58 -0.37
CA MET A 175 -19.21 -2.26 -0.55
C MET A 175 -20.74 -2.35 -0.55
N GLY A 176 -21.32 -3.32 -1.27
CA GLY A 176 -22.77 -3.53 -1.32
C GLY A 176 -23.41 -3.91 0.03
N LYS A 177 -22.70 -4.66 0.88
CA LYS A 177 -23.17 -4.98 2.25
C LYS A 177 -23.17 -3.73 3.12
N THR A 178 -22.12 -2.92 3.08
CA THR A 178 -22.02 -1.70 3.88
C THR A 178 -23.06 -0.64 3.48
N ASP A 179 -23.35 -0.53 2.17
CA ASP A 179 -24.37 0.39 1.64
C ASP A 179 -25.77 0.15 2.25
N ARG A 180 -26.19 -1.11 2.32
CA ARG A 180 -27.49 -1.49 2.94
C ARG A 180 -27.58 -1.03 4.39
N VAL A 181 -26.50 -1.21 5.16
CA VAL A 181 -26.43 -0.78 6.57
C VAL A 181 -26.48 0.74 6.69
N ARG A 182 -25.88 1.49 5.75
CA ARG A 182 -25.94 2.97 5.74
C ARG A 182 -27.38 3.46 5.54
N VAL A 183 -28.08 2.90 4.56
CA VAL A 183 -29.47 3.25 4.24
C VAL A 183 -30.44 2.85 5.36
N GLU A 184 -30.22 1.71 6.02
CA GLU A 184 -31.06 1.24 7.12
C GLU A 184 -30.88 2.04 8.42
N GLY A 185 -29.72 2.67 8.64
CA GLY A 185 -29.45 3.49 9.83
C GLY A 185 -29.90 4.96 9.73
N GLU A 186 -30.36 5.38 8.55
CA GLU A 186 -30.86 6.74 8.28
C GLU A 186 -32.40 6.82 8.26
N ASN A 187 -33.10 5.69 8.41
CA ASN A 187 -34.58 5.58 8.54
C ASN A 187 -35.01 5.38 9.99
#